data_AF-A0A3M1AVL3-F1
#
_entry.id   AF-A0A3M1AVL3-F1
#
_cell.length_a   1.000
_cell.length_b   1.000
_cell.length_c   1.000
_cell.angle_alpha   90.00
_cell.angle_beta   90.00
_cell.angle_gamma   90.00
#
_symmetry.space_group_name_H-M   'P 1'
#
loop_
_entity.id
_entity.type
_entity.pdbx_description
1 polymer ?
#
loop_
_entity_poly.entity_id
_entity_poly.type
_entity_poly.pdbx_seq_one_letter_code
_entity_poly.pdbx_strand_id
1 'polypeptide(L)'
;MEKSALIQVLRTFDKKEVRDLRKWLQSPAHNQRQDVIDLFEYLVSGNNLNSSRALTKENAFKHINKGKKYDDAVMRQVIHFLFKAVEAFLTYQEMLRDEVRAQAFLGRVYRQKQLPKLFQKAMEAGRK
;
A
#
# COMPACT_ATOMS: atom_id res chain seq x y z
N MET A 1 -6.59 -12.97 12.08
CA MET A 1 -5.34 -12.57 11.40
C MET A 1 -4.42 -11.72 12.29
N GLU A 2 -4.64 -11.69 13.61
CA GLU A 2 -3.97 -10.75 14.52
C GLU A 2 -2.44 -10.84 14.54
N LYS A 3 -1.89 -12.05 14.47
CA LYS A 3 -0.43 -12.27 14.48
C LYS A 3 0.21 -12.15 13.09
N SER A 4 -0.54 -11.75 12.05
CA SER A 4 -0.01 -11.67 10.69
C SER A 4 0.92 -10.46 10.51
N ALA A 5 1.86 -10.57 9.57
CA ALA A 5 2.76 -9.47 9.19
C ALA A 5 1.98 -8.21 8.77
N LEU A 6 0.86 -8.37 8.06
CA LEU A 6 -0.03 -7.27 7.69
C LEU A 6 -0.46 -6.43 8.90
N ILE A 7 -0.94 -7.09 9.98
CA ILE A 7 -1.40 -6.38 11.17
C ILE A 7 -0.24 -5.75 11.93
N GLN A 8 0.89 -6.45 12.01
CA GLN A 8 2.09 -5.90 12.65
C GLN A 8 2.55 -4.61 11.97
N VAL A 9 2.60 -4.59 10.63
CA VAL A 9 2.96 -3.41 9.85
C VAL A 9 1.91 -2.30 9.99
N LEU A 10 0.63 -2.60 9.81
CA LEU A 10 -0.42 -1.56 9.90
C LEU A 10 -0.50 -0.89 11.29
N ARG A 11 -0.09 -1.59 12.36
CA ARG A 11 -0.01 -1.01 13.71
C ARG A 11 1.11 0.00 13.88
N THR A 12 2.14 -0.02 13.03
CA THR A 12 3.22 0.98 13.09
C THR A 12 2.86 2.27 12.38
N PHE A 13 1.77 2.29 11.60
CA PHE A 13 1.43 3.43 10.75
C PHE A 13 0.90 4.59 11.59
N ASP A 14 1.44 5.78 11.32
CA ASP A 14 0.88 7.01 11.86
C ASP A 14 -0.37 7.48 11.07
N LYS A 15 -1.00 8.57 11.53
CA LYS A 15 -2.19 9.12 10.87
C LYS A 15 -1.92 9.59 9.44
N LYS A 16 -0.70 10.01 9.11
CA LYS A 16 -0.31 10.44 7.76
C LYS A 16 -0.14 9.23 6.86
N GLU A 17 0.58 8.20 7.29
CA GLU A 17 0.78 6.96 6.55
C GLU A 17 -0.55 6.26 6.25
N VAL A 18 -1.49 6.23 7.21
CA VAL A 18 -2.85 5.72 6.97
C VAL A 18 -3.57 6.53 5.88
N ARG A 19 -3.46 7.86 5.87
CA ARG A 19 -4.08 8.70 4.81
C ARG A 19 -3.44 8.49 3.45
N ASP A 20 -2.12 8.33 3.40
CA ASP A 20 -1.40 8.19 2.14
C ASP A 20 -1.58 6.77 1.55
N LEU A 21 -1.56 5.73 2.39
CA LEU A 21 -1.91 4.37 1.97
C LEU A 21 -3.36 4.30 1.47
N ARG A 22 -4.29 5.03 2.10
CA ARG A 22 -5.67 5.13 1.60
C ARG A 22 -5.71 5.64 0.15
N LYS A 23 -5.01 6.73 -0.14
CA LYS A 23 -4.93 7.28 -1.51
C LYS A 23 -4.27 6.30 -2.47
N TRP A 24 -3.22 5.63 -2.02
CA TRP A 24 -2.52 4.60 -2.80
C TRP A 24 -3.46 3.45 -3.20
N LEU A 25 -4.24 2.91 -2.25
CA LEU A 25 -5.19 1.82 -2.49
C LEU A 25 -6.38 2.22 -3.37
N GLN A 26 -6.73 3.50 -3.40
CA GLN A 26 -7.77 4.04 -4.29
C GLN A 26 -7.25 4.33 -5.70
N SER A 27 -5.93 4.31 -5.92
CA SER A 27 -5.35 4.56 -7.24
C SER A 27 -5.47 3.32 -8.14
N PRO A 28 -6.08 3.44 -9.33
CA PRO A 28 -6.19 2.33 -10.28
C PRO A 28 -4.83 1.85 -10.82
N ALA A 29 -3.78 2.65 -10.64
CA ALA A 29 -2.41 2.27 -10.99
C ALA A 29 -1.82 1.21 -10.05
N HIS A 30 -2.35 1.05 -8.84
CA HIS A 30 -1.80 0.16 -7.82
C HIS A 30 -2.78 -0.89 -7.32
N ASN A 31 -4.08 -0.61 -7.39
CA ASN A 31 -5.12 -1.53 -6.95
C ASN A 31 -6.40 -1.37 -7.79
N GLN A 32 -7.01 -2.49 -8.17
CA GLN A 32 -8.31 -2.53 -8.86
C GLN A 32 -9.36 -3.29 -8.05
N ARG A 33 -9.00 -3.76 -6.85
CA ARG A 33 -9.84 -4.61 -6.01
C ARG A 33 -10.54 -3.78 -4.94
N GLN A 34 -11.87 -3.71 -5.00
CA GLN A 34 -12.66 -3.03 -3.97
C GLN A 34 -12.58 -3.74 -2.62
N ASP A 35 -12.54 -5.08 -2.60
CA ASP A 35 -12.47 -5.86 -1.36
C ASP A 35 -11.19 -5.59 -0.55
N VAL A 36 -10.08 -5.24 -1.22
CA VAL A 36 -8.82 -4.80 -0.60
C VAL A 36 -8.98 -3.45 0.11
N ILE A 37 -9.66 -2.51 -0.55
CA ILE A 37 -9.96 -1.19 0.04
C ILE A 37 -10.88 -1.37 1.25
N ASP A 38 -11.94 -2.17 1.10
CA ASP A 38 -12.91 -2.43 2.17
C ASP A 38 -12.25 -3.08 3.39
N LEU A 39 -11.32 -4.02 3.18
CA LEU A 39 -10.57 -4.63 4.27
C LEU A 39 -9.69 -3.60 4.97
N PHE A 40 -8.99 -2.75 4.21
CA PHE A 40 -8.16 -1.70 4.77
C PHE A 40 -8.98 -0.72 5.62
N GLU A 41 -10.08 -0.19 5.09
CA GLU A 41 -10.96 0.74 5.81
C GLU A 41 -11.53 0.11 7.08
N TYR A 42 -11.93 -1.17 7.01
CA TYR A 42 -12.37 -1.91 8.18
C TYR A 42 -11.28 -1.96 9.27
N LEU A 43 -10.05 -2.34 8.90
CA LEU A 43 -8.95 -2.48 9.85
C LEU A 43 -8.60 -1.15 10.52
N VAL A 44 -8.48 -0.06 9.75
CA VAL A 44 -8.07 1.25 10.29
C VAL A 44 -9.22 2.04 10.93
N SER A 45 -10.45 1.50 10.93
CA SER A 45 -11.59 2.14 11.58
C SER A 45 -11.58 1.95 13.10
N GLY A 46 -11.84 3.04 13.83
CA GLY A 46 -11.92 3.03 15.30
C GLY A 46 -10.69 2.40 15.94
N ASN A 47 -10.89 1.35 16.74
CA ASN A 47 -9.82 0.60 17.41
C ASN A 47 -9.68 -0.84 16.87
N ASN A 48 -10.11 -1.11 15.62
CA ASN A 48 -10.15 -2.48 15.08
C ASN A 48 -8.77 -3.13 15.00
N LEU A 49 -7.71 -2.38 14.67
CA LEU A 49 -6.32 -2.88 14.69
C LEU A 49 -5.87 -3.42 16.05
N ASN A 50 -6.51 -3.03 17.15
CA ASN A 50 -6.16 -3.47 18.51
C ASN A 50 -7.23 -4.37 19.15
N SER A 51 -8.25 -4.77 18.39
CA SER A 51 -9.34 -5.63 18.87
C SER A 51 -9.18 -7.04 18.31
N SER A 52 -8.83 -8.00 19.16
CA SER A 52 -8.71 -9.42 18.74
C SER A 52 -10.00 -9.95 18.14
N ARG A 53 -11.17 -9.47 18.61
CA ARG A 53 -12.49 -9.78 18.03
C ARG A 53 -12.63 -9.20 16.62
N ALA A 54 -12.23 -7.95 16.38
CA ALA A 54 -12.30 -7.36 15.04
C ALA A 54 -11.33 -8.06 14.06
N LEU A 55 -10.18 -8.52 14.57
CA LEU A 55 -9.15 -9.18 13.77
C LEU A 55 -9.46 -10.66 13.45
N THR A 56 -10.60 -11.21 13.86
CA THR A 56 -11.03 -12.51 13.35
C THR A 56 -11.38 -12.38 11.87
N LYS A 57 -11.06 -13.43 11.09
CA LYS A 57 -11.28 -13.39 9.65
C LYS A 57 -12.77 -13.27 9.32
N GLU A 58 -13.61 -13.91 10.14
CA GLU A 58 -15.06 -13.93 10.02
C GLU A 58 -15.68 -12.55 10.23
N ASN A 59 -15.19 -11.77 11.21
CA ASN A 59 -15.72 -10.42 11.45
C ASN A 59 -15.27 -9.42 10.39
N ALA A 60 -14.02 -9.52 9.94
CA ALA A 60 -13.54 -8.76 8.79
C ALA A 60 -14.29 -9.12 7.51
N PHE A 61 -14.56 -10.41 7.28
CA PHE A 61 -15.27 -10.90 6.09
C PHE A 61 -16.67 -10.30 5.95
N LYS A 62 -17.41 -10.18 7.08
CA LYS A 62 -18.74 -9.57 7.11
C LYS A 62 -18.75 -8.12 6.61
N HIS A 63 -17.63 -7.40 6.75
CA HIS A 63 -17.50 -6.02 6.29
C HIS A 63 -17.16 -5.93 4.80
N ILE A 64 -16.27 -6.79 4.30
CA ILE A 64 -15.83 -6.78 2.89
C ILE A 64 -16.86 -7.41 1.93
N ASN A 65 -17.68 -8.34 2.41
CA ASN A 65 -18.65 -9.06 1.58
C ASN A 65 -20.00 -9.15 2.30
N LYS A 66 -20.70 -8.01 2.34
CA LYS A 66 -22.02 -7.90 2.98
C LYS A 66 -22.99 -8.92 2.37
N GLY A 67 -23.60 -9.75 3.21
CA GLY A 67 -24.62 -10.72 2.82
C GLY A 67 -24.11 -12.05 2.25
N LYS A 68 -22.79 -12.26 2.13
CA LYS A 68 -22.24 -13.56 1.71
C LYS A 68 -21.90 -14.44 2.90
N LYS A 69 -22.01 -15.76 2.72
CA LYS A 69 -21.48 -16.75 3.66
C LYS A 69 -19.96 -16.61 3.72
N TYR A 70 -19.39 -16.77 4.91
CA TYR A 70 -17.94 -16.74 5.11
C TYR A 70 -17.22 -17.73 4.19
N ASP A 71 -16.19 -17.23 3.51
CA ASP A 71 -15.29 -18.01 2.66
C ASP A 71 -13.83 -17.69 3.02
N ASP A 72 -13.13 -18.66 3.59
CA ASP A 72 -11.74 -18.49 4.03
C ASP A 72 -10.77 -18.35 2.83
N ALA A 73 -11.06 -18.96 1.68
CA ALA A 73 -10.22 -18.83 0.50
C ALA A 73 -10.26 -17.40 -0.05
N VAL A 74 -11.46 -16.83 -0.16
CA VAL A 74 -11.65 -15.42 -0.53
C VAL A 74 -10.96 -14.52 0.50
N MET A 75 -11.18 -14.73 1.80
CA MET A 75 -10.57 -13.90 2.83
C MET A 75 -9.04 -13.93 2.79
N ARG A 76 -8.43 -15.11 2.63
CA ARG A 76 -6.97 -15.26 2.48
C ARG A 76 -6.45 -14.51 1.26
N GLN A 77 -7.19 -14.53 0.16
CA GLN A 77 -6.84 -13.80 -1.05
C GLN A 77 -6.85 -12.29 -0.81
N VAL A 78 -7.91 -11.74 -0.18
CA VAL A 78 -7.99 -10.30 0.13
C VAL A 78 -6.86 -9.87 1.05
N ILE A 79 -6.57 -10.65 2.10
CA ILE A 79 -5.44 -10.39 3.02
C ILE A 79 -4.11 -10.35 2.25
N HIS A 80 -3.89 -11.32 1.35
CA HIS A 80 -2.67 -11.38 0.55
C HIS A 80 -2.51 -10.14 -0.34
N PHE A 81 -3.57 -9.73 -1.05
CA PHE A 81 -3.51 -8.55 -1.92
C PHE A 81 -3.34 -7.25 -1.13
N LEU A 82 -4.02 -7.11 0.02
CA LEU A 82 -3.80 -5.95 0.88
C LEU A 82 -2.36 -5.88 1.38
N PHE A 83 -1.80 -7.02 1.81
CA PHE A 83 -0.41 -7.05 2.26
C PHE A 83 0.58 -6.68 1.15
N LYS A 84 0.40 -7.22 -0.06
CA LYS A 84 1.18 -6.83 -1.24
C LYS A 84 1.10 -5.33 -1.54
N ALA A 85 -0.08 -4.74 -1.43
CA ALA A 85 -0.27 -3.31 -1.67
C ALA A 85 0.42 -2.45 -0.61
N VAL A 86 0.41 -2.88 0.66
CA VAL A 86 1.13 -2.24 1.77
C VAL A 86 2.64 -2.29 1.56
N GLU A 87 3.18 -3.45 1.16
CA GLU A 87 4.62 -3.59 0.84
C GLU A 87 5.03 -2.68 -0.32
N ALA A 88 4.21 -2.61 -1.38
CA ALA A 88 4.46 -1.75 -2.52
C ALA A 88 4.42 -0.26 -2.13
N PHE A 89 3.48 0.13 -1.28
CA PHE A 89 3.38 1.49 -0.75
C PHE A 89 4.62 1.88 0.05
N LEU A 90 5.04 1.04 1.01
CA LEU A 90 6.23 1.30 1.82
C LEU A 90 7.49 1.40 0.96
N THR A 91 7.63 0.49 -0.01
CA THR A 91 8.74 0.53 -0.97
C THR A 91 8.74 1.84 -1.75
N TYR A 92 7.58 2.27 -2.25
CA TYR A 92 7.44 3.53 -2.98
C TYR A 92 7.78 4.75 -2.12
N GLN A 93 7.32 4.79 -0.87
CA GLN A 93 7.65 5.87 0.06
C GLN A 93 9.17 5.96 0.30
N GLU A 94 9.83 4.83 0.54
CA GLU A 94 11.28 4.81 0.78
C GLU A 94 12.07 5.17 -0.49
N MET A 95 11.62 4.72 -1.67
CA MET A 95 12.23 5.11 -2.95
C MET A 95 12.17 6.62 -3.21
N LEU A 96 11.10 7.30 -2.76
CA LEU A 96 10.96 8.74 -2.91
C LEU A 96 11.75 9.55 -1.89
N ARG A 97 12.20 8.94 -0.79
CA ARG A 97 12.97 9.63 0.25
C ARG A 97 14.40 9.95 -0.19
N ASP A 98 14.99 9.13 -1.05
CA ASP A 98 16.34 9.33 -1.60
C ASP A 98 16.25 10.12 -2.92
N GLU A 99 16.22 11.46 -2.81
CA GLU A 99 16.08 12.37 -3.95
C GLU A 99 17.19 12.18 -4.99
N VAL A 100 18.43 11.95 -4.54
CA VAL A 100 19.59 11.69 -5.41
C VAL A 100 19.37 10.43 -6.23
N ARG A 101 18.95 9.33 -5.59
CA ARG A 101 18.65 8.07 -6.27
C ARG A 101 17.44 8.19 -7.20
N ALA A 102 16.41 8.93 -6.80
CA ALA A 102 15.25 9.21 -7.65
C ALA A 102 15.65 9.97 -8.93
N GLN A 103 16.51 10.98 -8.81
CA GLN A 103 17.05 11.71 -9.97
C GLN A 103 17.92 10.83 -10.87
N ALA A 104 18.76 9.96 -10.30
CA ALA A 104 19.55 9.01 -11.07
C ALA A 104 18.67 8.01 -11.86
N PHE A 105 17.59 7.51 -11.25
CA PHE A 105 16.60 6.67 -11.94
C PHE A 105 15.90 7.43 -13.08
N LEU A 106 15.47 8.66 -12.82
CA LEU A 106 14.83 9.50 -13.82
C LEU A 106 15.77 9.79 -15.00
N GLY A 107 17.05 10.07 -14.73
CA GLY A 107 18.09 10.21 -15.75
C GLY A 107 18.20 8.95 -16.62
N ARG A 108 18.25 7.76 -16.01
CA ARG A 108 18.26 6.49 -16.77
C ARG A 108 17.06 6.36 -17.70
N VAL A 109 15.86 6.73 -17.23
CA VAL A 109 14.64 6.73 -18.06
C VAL A 109 14.75 7.71 -19.23
N TYR A 110 15.21 8.94 -18.99
CA TYR A 110 15.39 9.92 -20.08
C TYR A 110 16.43 9.49 -21.10
N ARG A 111 17.51 8.82 -20.67
CA ARG A 111 18.50 8.24 -21.59
C ARG A 111 17.88 7.17 -22.48
N GLN A 112 17.09 6.25 -21.91
CA GLN A 112 16.39 5.20 -22.69
C GLN A 112 15.38 5.78 -23.67
N LYS A 113 14.70 6.87 -23.30
CA LYS A 113 13.76 7.59 -24.16
C LYS A 113 14.43 8.54 -25.16
N GLN A 114 15.77 8.59 -25.21
CA GLN A 114 16.54 9.47 -26.09
C GLN A 114 16.24 10.97 -25.89
N LEU A 115 16.12 11.40 -24.62
CA LEU A 115 15.82 12.79 -24.22
C LEU A 115 17.05 13.43 -23.54
N PRO A 116 18.10 13.81 -24.29
CA PRO A 116 19.40 14.20 -23.73
C PRO A 116 19.36 15.45 -22.86
N LYS A 117 18.55 16.46 -23.22
CA LYS A 117 18.39 17.69 -22.42
C LYS A 117 17.80 17.40 -21.03
N LEU A 118 16.81 16.50 -20.97
CA LEU A 118 16.17 16.12 -19.71
C LEU A 118 17.07 15.20 -18.88
N PHE A 119 17.83 14.32 -19.53
CA PHE A 119 18.86 13.53 -18.86
C PHE A 119 19.88 14.41 -18.14
N GLN A 120 20.45 15.42 -18.83
CA GLN A 120 21.42 16.34 -18.22
C GLN A 120 20.84 17.05 -17.00
N LYS A 121 19.62 17.62 -17.13
CA LYS A 121 18.94 18.31 -16.03
C LYS A 121 18.71 17.40 -14.80
N ALA A 122 18.32 16.14 -15.02
CA ALA A 122 18.14 15.18 -13.92
C ALA A 122 19.48 14.85 -13.23
N MET A 123 20.56 14.67 -14.00
CA MET A 123 21.90 14.39 -13.44
C MET A 123 22.48 15.57 -12.66
N GLU A 124 22.18 16.81 -13.04
CA GLU A 124 22.56 18.01 -12.28
C GLU A 124 21.79 18.13 -10.97
N ALA A 125 20.48 17.83 -10.98
CA ALA A 125 19.64 17.88 -9.79
C ALA A 125 20.07 16.85 -8.73
N GLY A 126 20.52 15.66 -9.13
CA GLY A 126 20.99 14.62 -8.22
C GLY A 126 22.40 14.81 -7.63
N ARG A 127 23.07 15.94 -7.91
CA ARG A 127 24.42 16.24 -7.36
C ARG A 127 24.41 17.20 -6.17
N LYS A 128 23.24 17.75 -5.82
CA LYS A 128 23.05 18.64 -4.66
C LYS A 128 22.70 17.82 -3.42
#